data_AF-A0A3M3YYQ1-F1
#
_entry.id   AF-A0A3M3YYQ1-F1
#
_cell.length_a   1.000
_cell.length_b   1.000
_cell.length_c   1.000
_cell.angle_alpha   90.00
_cell.angle_beta   90.00
_cell.angle_gamma   90.00
#
_symmetry.space_group_name_H-M   'P 1'
#
loop_
_entity.id
_entity.type
_entity.pdbx_description
1 polymer ?
#
loop_
_entity_poly.entity_id
_entity_poly.type
_entity_poly.pdbx_seq_one_letter_code
_entity_poly.pdbx_strand_id
1 'polypeptide(L)'
;MMNALMAAICITWAGFSFLFYRGLYHRRVRHAAYAEFARATFTAVQAHFPELKSKSSSLVIDKGFGVKNDEAWQEALHTFISHRVVPELSPRIRESLKASPSANKGFSTLTVNLVLTLVEYQSMPETYNLTEAIALIEEPEDPFAFLSGTPKFKPQKEVLTRLAVVVLAVGIIGETSPSNAAGGEAFSPLSACSALADIDGFQPNKSGYIELYDGIFSCATPYKELGNQALPNNIALYGRGNASEVTRVKLMLNVNVSSRGAQDAMLLASLCTQMITNVTGNPASGFEQKIAQGKPFKQSFHGYSVYLDRTLWGTGKGYELNCGIATLNNKE
;
A
#
# COMPACT_ATOMS: atom_id res chain seq x y z
N MET A 1 39.13 27.66 -31.82
CA MET A 1 38.08 27.57 -30.78
C MET A 1 36.65 27.62 -31.33
N MET A 2 36.31 28.53 -32.26
CA MET A 2 34.94 28.69 -32.77
C MET A 2 34.35 27.43 -33.44
N ASN A 3 35.15 26.67 -34.21
CA ASN A 3 34.67 25.45 -34.89
C ASN A 3 34.35 24.29 -33.93
N ALA A 4 35.09 24.15 -32.83
CA ALA A 4 34.85 23.10 -31.83
C ALA A 4 33.58 23.39 -31.03
N LEU A 5 33.32 24.66 -30.70
CA LEU A 5 32.11 25.09 -30.02
C LEU A 5 30.87 24.89 -30.91
N MET A 6 30.95 25.27 -32.20
CA MET A 6 29.85 25.06 -33.14
C MET A 6 29.57 23.56 -33.38
N ALA A 7 30.60 22.73 -33.49
CA ALA A 7 30.43 21.28 -33.60
C ALA A 7 29.76 20.69 -32.35
N ALA A 8 30.17 21.12 -31.15
CA ALA A 8 29.56 20.69 -29.90
C ALA A 8 28.07 21.07 -29.83
N ILE A 9 27.72 22.31 -30.21
CA ILE A 9 26.32 22.77 -30.24
C ILE A 9 25.48 21.92 -31.21
N CYS A 10 25.98 21.64 -32.42
CA CYS A 10 25.28 20.82 -33.39
C CYS A 10 25.05 19.38 -32.88
N ILE A 11 26.05 18.77 -32.25
CA ILE A 11 25.94 17.42 -31.68
C ILE A 11 24.91 17.40 -30.54
N THR A 12 24.95 18.38 -29.64
CA THR A 12 23.98 18.50 -28.55
C THR A 12 22.56 18.70 -29.08
N TRP A 13 22.37 19.54 -30.11
CA TRP A 13 21.05 19.79 -30.69
C TRP A 13 20.50 18.58 -31.45
N ALA A 14 21.35 17.85 -32.18
CA ALA A 14 20.97 16.61 -32.83
C ALA A 14 20.57 15.53 -31.82
N GLY A 15 21.34 15.40 -30.74
CA GLY A 15 21.02 14.49 -29.63
C GLY A 15 19.70 14.83 -28.95
N PHE A 16 19.48 16.12 -28.64
CA PHE A 16 18.22 16.59 -28.08
C PHE A 16 17.03 16.33 -29.01
N SER A 17 17.16 16.68 -30.29
CA SER A 17 16.09 16.48 -31.29
C SER A 17 15.72 15.01 -31.41
N PHE A 18 16.70 14.11 -31.49
CA PHE A 18 16.46 12.67 -31.55
C PHE A 18 15.70 12.17 -30.32
N LEU A 19 16.15 12.53 -29.12
CA LEU A 19 15.49 12.12 -27.86
C LEU A 19 14.08 12.72 -27.73
N PHE A 20 13.89 13.96 -28.16
CA PHE A 20 12.60 14.64 -28.14
C PHE A 20 11.58 13.96 -29.06
N TYR A 21 11.93 13.69 -30.32
CA TYR A 21 11.04 12.99 -31.25
C TYR A 21 10.79 11.54 -30.84
N ARG A 22 11.80 10.85 -30.28
CA ARG A 22 11.63 9.53 -29.67
C ARG A 22 10.62 9.56 -28.51
N GLY A 23 10.71 10.57 -27.65
CA GLY A 23 9.77 10.81 -26.56
C GLY A 23 8.34 11.00 -27.05
N LEU A 24 8.14 11.86 -28.07
CA LEU A 24 6.83 12.07 -28.71
C LEU A 24 6.26 10.78 -29.30
N TYR A 25 7.07 10.00 -30.00
CA TYR A 25 6.65 8.73 -30.59
C TYR A 25 6.18 7.74 -29.51
N HIS A 26 7.00 7.52 -28.47
CA HIS A 26 6.64 6.61 -27.39
C HIS A 26 5.40 7.08 -26.62
N ARG A 27 5.27 8.38 -26.35
CA ARG A 27 4.08 8.97 -25.74
C ARG A 27 2.84 8.67 -26.57
N ARG A 28 2.88 8.92 -27.89
CA ARG A 28 1.74 8.67 -28.78
C ARG A 28 1.33 7.19 -28.81
N VAL A 29 2.30 6.28 -28.94
CA VAL A 29 2.04 4.83 -28.93
C VAL A 29 1.43 4.39 -27.61
N ARG A 30 1.95 4.90 -26.48
CA ARG A 30 1.44 4.58 -25.15
C ARG A 30 0.02 5.12 -24.92
N HIS A 31 -0.27 6.36 -25.29
CA HIS A 31 -1.62 6.91 -25.18
C HIS A 31 -2.64 6.11 -26.00
N ALA A 32 -2.26 5.62 -27.18
CA ALA A 32 -3.13 4.74 -27.97
C ALA A 32 -3.41 3.42 -27.24
N ALA A 33 -2.39 2.79 -26.64
CA ALA A 33 -2.57 1.59 -25.83
C ALA A 33 -3.45 1.86 -24.59
N TYR A 34 -3.22 2.97 -23.89
CA TYR A 34 -4.01 3.37 -22.73
C TYR A 34 -5.47 3.65 -23.07
N ALA A 35 -5.75 4.24 -24.24
CA ALA A 35 -7.12 4.40 -24.72
C ALA A 35 -7.82 3.03 -24.94
N GLU A 36 -7.09 2.04 -25.47
CA GLU A 36 -7.62 0.68 -25.61
C GLU A 36 -7.85 0.01 -24.25
N PHE A 37 -6.91 0.14 -23.31
CA PHE A 37 -7.06 -0.41 -21.95
C PHE A 37 -8.25 0.21 -21.23
N ALA A 38 -8.38 1.53 -21.30
CA ALA A 38 -9.46 2.28 -20.67
C ALA A 38 -10.81 1.88 -21.27
N ARG A 39 -10.90 1.74 -22.59
CA ARG A 39 -12.12 1.29 -23.27
C ARG A 39 -12.50 -0.14 -22.87
N ALA A 40 -11.57 -1.09 -22.97
CA ALA A 40 -11.81 -2.48 -22.59
C ALA A 40 -12.27 -2.60 -21.13
N THR A 41 -11.60 -1.87 -20.23
CA THR A 41 -11.96 -1.84 -18.81
C THR A 41 -13.35 -1.25 -18.60
N PHE A 42 -13.65 -0.10 -19.21
CA PHE A 42 -14.94 0.55 -19.08
C PHE A 42 -16.08 -0.35 -19.60
N THR A 43 -15.91 -0.96 -20.78
CA THR A 43 -16.89 -1.90 -21.35
C THR A 43 -17.12 -3.09 -20.42
N ALA A 44 -16.05 -3.72 -19.93
CA ALA A 44 -16.16 -4.86 -19.02
C ALA A 44 -16.84 -4.47 -17.70
N VAL A 45 -16.49 -3.31 -17.13
CA VAL A 45 -17.11 -2.82 -15.89
C VAL A 45 -18.57 -2.48 -16.13
N GLN A 46 -18.91 -1.88 -17.27
CA GLN A 46 -20.29 -1.56 -17.63
C GLN A 46 -21.16 -2.83 -17.71
N ALA A 47 -20.66 -3.87 -18.36
CA ALA A 47 -21.36 -5.15 -18.51
C ALA A 47 -21.54 -5.91 -17.18
N HIS A 48 -20.59 -5.77 -16.25
CA HIS A 48 -20.55 -6.51 -14.98
C HIS A 48 -20.69 -5.61 -13.76
N PHE A 49 -21.20 -4.39 -13.92
CA PHE A 49 -21.25 -3.39 -12.86
C PHE A 49 -21.99 -3.89 -11.61
N PRO A 50 -23.18 -4.51 -11.72
CA PRO A 50 -23.91 -4.99 -10.55
C PRO A 50 -23.13 -6.08 -9.79
N GLU A 51 -22.50 -7.00 -10.51
CA GLU A 51 -21.70 -8.09 -9.93
C GLU A 51 -20.48 -7.52 -9.20
N LEU A 52 -19.74 -6.61 -9.83
CA LEU A 52 -18.58 -5.96 -9.24
C LEU A 52 -18.94 -5.10 -8.03
N LYS A 53 -20.05 -4.34 -8.11
CA LYS A 53 -20.54 -3.51 -7.00
C LYS A 53 -20.98 -4.38 -5.83
N SER A 54 -21.71 -5.47 -6.10
CA SER A 54 -22.12 -6.44 -5.09
C SER A 54 -20.90 -7.12 -4.45
N LYS A 55 -19.94 -7.59 -5.26
CA LYS A 55 -18.73 -8.26 -4.78
C LYS A 55 -17.87 -7.29 -3.94
N SER A 56 -17.68 -6.07 -4.43
CA SER A 56 -17.02 -4.98 -3.70
C SER A 56 -17.67 -4.70 -2.35
N SER A 57 -19.00 -4.70 -2.30
CA SER A 57 -19.77 -4.43 -1.08
C SER A 57 -19.75 -5.64 -0.12
N SER A 58 -19.81 -6.86 -0.64
CA SER A 58 -19.75 -8.10 0.16
C SER A 58 -18.37 -8.38 0.77
N LEU A 59 -17.32 -7.81 0.17
CA LEU A 59 -15.95 -7.95 0.62
C LEU A 59 -15.54 -6.81 1.54
N VAL A 60 -16.42 -5.84 1.80
CA VAL A 60 -16.25 -4.92 2.92
C VAL A 60 -16.26 -5.76 4.18
N ILE A 61 -15.13 -5.80 4.87
CA ILE A 61 -15.06 -6.42 6.18
C ILE A 61 -15.89 -5.54 7.09
N ASP A 62 -17.11 -6.00 7.41
CA ASP A 62 -18.04 -5.34 8.31
C ASP A 62 -17.60 -5.50 9.78
N LYS A 63 -16.38 -5.02 10.05
CA LYS A 63 -15.88 -4.73 11.40
C LYS A 63 -15.91 -3.22 11.66
N GLY A 64 -16.72 -2.47 10.89
CA GLY A 64 -16.83 -1.01 10.96
C GLY A 64 -15.68 -0.21 10.35
N PHE A 65 -14.82 -0.86 9.56
CA PHE A 65 -13.70 -0.20 8.86
C PHE A 65 -14.09 0.29 7.46
N GLY A 66 -15.16 -0.22 6.84
CA GLY A 66 -15.44 0.04 5.43
C GLY A 66 -14.35 -0.46 4.48
N VAL A 67 -13.37 -1.21 5.00
CA VAL A 67 -12.18 -1.67 4.30
C VAL A 67 -12.49 -3.01 3.65
N LYS A 68 -12.17 -3.12 2.35
CA LYS A 68 -12.32 -4.36 1.61
C LYS A 68 -11.28 -5.37 2.11
N ASN A 69 -11.63 -6.65 2.19
CA ASN A 69 -10.64 -7.71 2.40
C ASN A 69 -9.62 -7.64 1.25
N ASP A 70 -8.44 -7.09 1.50
CA ASP A 70 -7.47 -6.78 0.45
C ASP A 70 -7.10 -8.02 -0.36
N GLU A 71 -6.95 -9.20 0.26
CA GLU A 71 -6.62 -10.45 -0.44
C GLU A 71 -7.79 -10.96 -1.30
N ALA A 72 -8.99 -11.08 -0.71
CA ALA A 72 -10.16 -11.55 -1.44
C ALA A 72 -10.63 -10.57 -2.53
N TRP A 73 -10.40 -9.27 -2.31
CA TRP A 73 -10.66 -8.23 -3.30
C TRP A 73 -9.61 -8.22 -4.41
N GLN A 74 -8.33 -8.45 -4.08
CA GLN A 74 -7.28 -8.67 -5.07
C GLN A 74 -7.61 -9.88 -5.96
N GLU A 75 -8.03 -11.00 -5.38
CA GLU A 75 -8.43 -12.19 -6.15
C GLU A 75 -9.66 -11.92 -7.04
N ALA A 76 -10.66 -11.20 -6.52
CA ALA A 76 -11.83 -10.82 -7.30
C ALA A 76 -11.47 -9.89 -8.46
N LEU A 77 -10.59 -8.90 -8.22
CA LEU A 77 -10.08 -8.01 -9.26
C LEU A 77 -9.24 -8.77 -10.29
N HIS A 78 -8.39 -9.71 -9.86
CA HIS A 78 -7.59 -10.56 -10.75
C HIS A 78 -8.50 -11.34 -11.67
N THR A 79 -9.48 -12.02 -11.09
CA THR A 79 -10.44 -12.84 -11.82
C THR A 79 -11.19 -11.98 -12.83
N PHE A 80 -11.69 -10.82 -12.41
CA PHE A 80 -12.40 -9.90 -13.27
C PHE A 80 -11.53 -9.39 -14.43
N ILE A 81 -10.32 -8.93 -14.15
CA ILE A 81 -9.41 -8.40 -15.17
C ILE A 81 -9.06 -9.51 -16.18
N SER A 82 -8.69 -10.69 -15.69
CA SER A 82 -8.26 -11.80 -16.54
C SER A 82 -9.38 -12.36 -17.41
N HIS A 83 -10.60 -12.48 -16.87
CA HIS A 83 -11.72 -13.12 -17.57
C HIS A 83 -12.64 -12.14 -18.30
N ARG A 84 -12.62 -10.85 -17.95
CA ARG A 84 -13.54 -9.83 -18.52
C ARG A 84 -12.81 -8.71 -19.24
N VAL A 85 -11.67 -8.22 -18.73
CA VAL A 85 -10.96 -7.08 -19.35
C VAL A 85 -9.98 -7.54 -20.44
N VAL A 86 -9.14 -8.54 -20.14
CA VAL A 86 -8.13 -9.03 -21.09
C VAL A 86 -8.74 -9.58 -22.39
N PRO A 87 -9.88 -10.30 -22.39
CA PRO A 87 -10.50 -10.77 -23.62
C PRO A 87 -10.98 -9.67 -24.57
N GLU A 88 -11.31 -8.49 -24.04
CA GLU A 88 -11.74 -7.31 -24.81
C GLU A 88 -10.57 -6.59 -25.51
N LEU A 89 -9.32 -6.93 -25.16
CA LEU A 89 -8.13 -6.36 -25.78
C LEU A 89 -7.85 -7.00 -27.14
N SER A 90 -7.31 -6.21 -28.07
CA SER A 90 -6.87 -6.73 -29.36
C SER A 90 -5.75 -7.77 -29.20
N PRO A 91 -5.63 -8.74 -30.12
CA PRO A 91 -4.55 -9.73 -30.09
C PRO A 91 -3.15 -9.09 -30.01
N ARG A 92 -2.93 -7.99 -30.74
CA ARG A 92 -1.67 -7.25 -30.73
C ARG A 92 -1.31 -6.72 -29.34
N ILE A 93 -2.29 -6.15 -28.64
CA ILE A 93 -2.07 -5.65 -27.28
C ILE A 93 -1.80 -6.81 -26.32
N ARG A 94 -2.57 -7.90 -26.39
CA ARG A 94 -2.36 -9.07 -25.52
C ARG A 94 -0.94 -9.64 -25.65
N GLU A 95 -0.42 -9.74 -26.87
CA GLU A 95 0.97 -10.16 -27.09
C GLU A 95 1.98 -9.13 -26.57
N SER A 96 1.69 -7.83 -26.72
CA SER A 96 2.52 -6.78 -26.13
C SER A 96 2.57 -6.83 -24.60
N LEU A 97 1.48 -7.20 -23.94
CA LEU A 97 1.42 -7.33 -22.47
C LEU A 97 2.25 -8.53 -21.96
N LYS A 98 2.34 -9.60 -22.76
CA LYS A 98 3.20 -10.75 -22.46
C LYS A 98 4.68 -10.43 -22.68
N ALA A 99 4.99 -9.71 -23.76
CA ALA A 99 6.36 -9.45 -24.18
C ALA A 99 7.05 -8.30 -23.42
N SER A 100 6.30 -7.40 -22.78
CA SER A 100 6.84 -6.16 -22.21
C SER A 100 6.38 -5.93 -20.76
N PRO A 101 7.29 -6.01 -19.78
CA PRO A 101 7.00 -5.69 -18.38
C PRO A 101 6.48 -4.27 -18.18
N SER A 102 6.96 -3.30 -18.96
CA SER A 102 6.52 -1.90 -18.88
C SER A 102 5.11 -1.71 -19.45
N ALA A 103 4.76 -2.41 -20.54
CA ALA A 103 3.40 -2.43 -21.05
C ALA A 103 2.43 -3.08 -20.04
N ASN A 104 2.86 -4.17 -19.41
CA ASN A 104 2.10 -4.85 -18.36
C ASN A 104 1.87 -3.93 -17.14
N LYS A 105 2.92 -3.27 -16.62
CA LYS A 105 2.79 -2.28 -15.53
C LYS A 105 1.83 -1.14 -15.90
N GLY A 106 1.89 -0.66 -17.14
CA GLY A 106 0.98 0.37 -17.63
C GLY A 106 -0.47 -0.08 -17.70
N PHE A 107 -0.71 -1.29 -18.20
CA PHE A 107 -2.04 -1.91 -18.22
C PHE A 107 -2.60 -2.13 -16.82
N SER A 108 -1.83 -2.78 -15.94
CA SER A 108 -2.25 -3.10 -14.58
C SER A 108 -2.65 -1.83 -13.82
N THR A 109 -1.79 -0.81 -13.86
CA THR A 109 -2.00 0.47 -13.19
C THR A 109 -3.28 1.14 -13.67
N LEU A 110 -3.48 1.25 -14.99
CA LEU A 110 -4.65 1.92 -15.53
C LEU A 110 -5.94 1.16 -15.21
N THR A 111 -5.95 -0.13 -15.50
CA THR A 111 -7.13 -0.99 -15.36
C THR A 111 -7.61 -1.03 -13.91
N VAL A 112 -6.73 -1.30 -12.94
CA VAL A 112 -7.12 -1.37 -11.52
C VAL A 112 -7.63 -0.04 -11.02
N ASN A 113 -6.94 1.06 -11.35
CA ASN A 113 -7.40 2.39 -10.94
C ASN A 113 -8.77 2.73 -11.51
N LEU A 114 -9.01 2.40 -12.78
CA LEU A 114 -10.27 2.68 -13.44
C LEU A 114 -11.41 1.81 -12.87
N VAL A 115 -11.18 0.51 -12.63
CA VAL A 115 -12.18 -0.36 -11.98
C VAL A 115 -12.55 0.17 -10.59
N LEU A 116 -11.56 0.52 -9.77
CA LEU A 116 -11.81 1.04 -8.42
C LEU A 116 -12.61 2.34 -8.47
N THR A 117 -12.23 3.26 -9.36
CA THR A 117 -12.94 4.54 -9.56
C THR A 117 -14.39 4.32 -10.00
N LEU A 118 -14.63 3.41 -10.96
CA LEU A 118 -15.97 3.17 -11.48
C LEU A 118 -16.86 2.48 -10.43
N VAL A 119 -16.33 1.51 -9.68
CA VAL A 119 -17.09 0.77 -8.65
C VAL A 119 -17.46 1.64 -7.44
N GLU A 120 -16.86 2.81 -7.26
CA GLU A 120 -17.28 3.78 -6.24
C GLU A 120 -18.63 4.45 -6.55
N TYR A 121 -18.97 4.64 -7.84
CA TYR A 121 -20.25 5.24 -8.23
C TYR A 121 -21.44 4.40 -7.74
N GLN A 122 -22.55 5.07 -7.37
CA GLN A 122 -23.77 4.37 -6.93
C GLN A 122 -24.39 3.55 -8.07
N SER A 123 -24.35 4.08 -9.28
CA SER A 123 -24.77 3.43 -10.52
C SER A 123 -23.72 3.64 -11.60
N MET A 124 -23.69 2.78 -12.62
CA MET A 124 -22.73 2.90 -13.71
C MET A 124 -22.97 4.22 -14.47
N PRO A 125 -21.94 5.07 -14.66
CA PRO A 125 -22.08 6.29 -15.46
C PRO A 125 -22.35 5.96 -16.93
N GLU A 126 -23.26 6.70 -17.57
CA GLU A 126 -23.60 6.55 -18.99
C GLU A 126 -22.42 6.88 -19.91
N THR A 127 -21.60 7.86 -19.50
CA THR A 127 -20.39 8.28 -20.20
C THR A 127 -19.26 8.48 -19.20
N TYR A 128 -18.03 8.19 -19.62
CA TYR A 128 -16.84 8.41 -18.81
C TYR A 128 -15.70 8.97 -19.67
N ASN A 129 -15.07 10.05 -19.19
CA ASN A 129 -14.01 10.72 -19.92
C ASN A 129 -12.71 9.92 -19.83
N LEU A 130 -12.53 8.96 -20.75
CA LEU A 130 -11.35 8.09 -20.78
C LEU A 130 -10.06 8.89 -21.00
N THR A 131 -10.11 10.01 -21.72
CA THR A 131 -8.95 10.87 -21.97
C THR A 131 -8.45 11.51 -20.68
N GLU A 132 -9.37 12.03 -19.87
CA GLU A 132 -9.06 12.61 -18.56
C GLU A 132 -8.57 11.53 -17.58
N ALA A 133 -9.19 10.35 -17.59
CA ALA A 133 -8.74 9.24 -16.74
C ALA A 133 -7.29 8.82 -17.04
N ILE A 134 -6.90 8.81 -18.31
CA ILE A 134 -5.52 8.55 -18.71
C ILE A 134 -4.58 9.67 -18.23
N ALA A 135 -4.99 10.93 -18.39
CA ALA A 135 -4.20 12.08 -17.94
C ALA A 135 -4.05 12.16 -16.41
N LEU A 136 -4.99 11.61 -15.65
CA LEU A 136 -4.94 11.59 -14.19
C LEU A 136 -3.90 10.60 -13.64
N ILE A 137 -3.52 9.58 -14.41
CA ILE A 137 -2.64 8.49 -14.00
C ILE A 137 -1.16 8.82 -14.23
N GLU A 138 -0.85 9.46 -15.35
CA GLU A 138 0.52 9.91 -15.65
C GLU A 138 0.84 11.23 -14.91
N GLU A 139 2.08 11.38 -14.46
CA GLU A 139 2.55 12.70 -14.01
C GLU A 139 2.61 13.66 -15.21
N PRO A 140 2.17 14.92 -15.03
CA PRO A 140 2.35 15.92 -16.07
C PRO A 140 3.84 16.21 -16.23
N GLU A 141 4.40 15.63 -17.29
CA GLU A 141 5.58 16.11 -18.02
C GLU A 141 6.89 16.20 -17.22
N ASP A 142 7.27 15.11 -16.54
CA ASP A 142 8.66 14.90 -16.15
C ASP A 142 9.55 14.87 -17.42
N PRO A 143 10.49 15.83 -17.60
CA PRO A 143 11.31 15.94 -18.81
C PRO A 143 12.19 14.71 -19.05
N PHE A 144 12.66 14.06 -17.99
CA PHE A 144 13.49 12.86 -18.12
C PHE A 144 12.66 11.65 -18.53
N ALA A 145 11.47 11.49 -17.94
CA ALA A 145 10.53 10.44 -18.32
C ALA A 145 10.01 10.61 -19.76
N PHE A 146 9.81 11.87 -20.17
CA PHE A 146 9.44 12.20 -21.54
C PHE A 146 10.52 11.78 -22.54
N LEU A 147 11.78 12.14 -22.29
CA LEU A 147 12.90 11.83 -23.18
C LEU A 147 13.26 10.34 -23.21
N SER A 148 13.17 9.65 -22.06
CA SER A 148 13.41 8.20 -21.97
C SER A 148 12.28 7.38 -22.59
N GLY A 149 11.08 7.96 -22.72
CA GLY A 149 9.87 7.26 -23.13
C GLY A 149 9.29 6.36 -22.04
N THR A 150 9.82 6.37 -20.82
CA THR A 150 9.28 5.59 -19.69
C THR A 150 8.15 6.36 -19.02
N PRO A 151 6.95 5.79 -18.86
CA PRO A 151 5.88 6.48 -18.14
C PRO A 151 6.25 6.64 -16.67
N LYS A 152 5.93 7.81 -16.12
CA LYS A 152 6.00 8.08 -14.68
C LYS A 152 4.58 8.28 -14.17
N PHE A 153 4.22 7.48 -13.17
CA PHE A 153 2.91 7.52 -12.55
C PHE A 153 2.93 8.40 -11.31
N LYS A 154 1.79 9.01 -10.97
CA LYS A 154 1.67 9.78 -9.73
C LYS A 154 1.90 8.88 -8.51
N PRO A 155 2.55 9.36 -7.43
CA PRO A 155 2.90 8.54 -6.26
C PRO A 155 1.71 7.77 -5.64
N GLN A 156 0.55 8.42 -5.52
CA GLN A 156 -0.66 7.79 -4.99
C GLN A 156 -1.19 6.64 -5.88
N LYS A 157 -0.96 6.75 -7.20
CA LYS A 157 -1.31 5.73 -8.18
C LYS A 157 -0.28 4.61 -8.25
N GLU A 158 0.96 4.87 -7.85
CA GLU A 158 2.03 3.88 -7.73
C GLU A 158 1.81 2.92 -6.54
N VAL A 159 1.23 3.40 -5.44
CA VAL A 159 0.75 2.53 -4.35
C VAL A 159 -0.34 1.56 -4.85
N LEU A 160 -1.27 2.06 -5.66
CA LEU A 160 -2.29 1.24 -6.34
C LEU A 160 -1.68 0.33 -7.43
N THR A 161 -0.55 0.71 -8.03
CA THR A 161 0.22 -0.14 -8.96
C THR A 161 0.77 -1.38 -8.26
N ARG A 162 1.11 -1.33 -6.96
CA ARG A 162 1.58 -2.52 -6.22
C ARG A 162 0.48 -3.56 -6.06
N LEU A 163 -0.73 -3.11 -5.69
CA LEU A 163 -1.95 -3.91 -5.74
C LEU A 163 -2.18 -4.48 -7.14
N ALA A 164 -2.04 -3.65 -8.18
CA ALA A 164 -2.24 -4.09 -9.56
C ALA A 164 -1.21 -5.10 -10.07
N VAL A 165 0.05 -5.02 -9.61
CA VAL A 165 1.11 -5.98 -9.93
C VAL A 165 0.84 -7.32 -9.24
N VAL A 166 0.39 -7.33 -7.98
CA VAL A 166 -0.05 -8.56 -7.27
C VAL A 166 -1.27 -9.19 -7.95
N VAL A 167 -2.23 -8.36 -8.37
CA VAL A 167 -3.45 -8.74 -9.12
C VAL A 167 -3.16 -9.23 -10.55
N LEU A 168 -1.94 -9.11 -11.08
CA LEU A 168 -1.58 -9.64 -12.41
C LEU A 168 -0.50 -10.73 -12.36
N ALA A 169 0.32 -10.79 -11.29
CA ALA A 169 1.31 -11.84 -11.08
C ALA A 169 0.66 -13.24 -10.90
N VAL A 170 -0.60 -13.31 -10.45
CA VAL A 170 -1.33 -14.58 -10.28
C VAL A 170 -1.87 -15.16 -11.61
N GLY A 171 -1.76 -14.45 -12.74
CA GLY A 171 -2.22 -15.01 -14.00
C GLY A 171 -2.05 -14.11 -15.19
N ILE A 172 -0.84 -14.07 -15.72
CA ILE A 172 -0.47 -14.18 -17.16
C ILE A 172 0.94 -14.81 -17.29
N ILE A 173 1.74 -14.85 -16.22
CA ILE A 173 3.08 -15.45 -16.21
C ILE A 173 3.17 -16.37 -15.00
N GLY A 174 3.65 -17.60 -15.21
CA GLY A 174 3.78 -18.60 -14.16
C GLY A 174 4.56 -18.10 -12.94
N GLU A 175 4.11 -18.59 -11.79
CA GLU A 175 4.80 -18.62 -10.49
C GLU A 175 5.90 -17.57 -10.29
N THR A 176 5.51 -16.41 -9.78
CA THR A 176 6.39 -15.69 -8.85
C THR A 176 5.62 -15.38 -7.59
N SER A 177 6.18 -15.85 -6.47
CA SER A 177 5.70 -15.67 -5.10
C SER A 177 5.25 -14.23 -4.80
N PRO A 178 4.35 -14.03 -3.80
CA PRO A 178 3.86 -12.72 -3.41
C PRO A 178 5.04 -11.75 -3.20
N SER A 179 5.07 -10.68 -3.98
CA SER A 179 6.11 -9.66 -3.84
C SER A 179 5.87 -8.92 -2.52
N ASN A 180 6.76 -9.17 -1.57
CA ASN A 180 6.91 -8.45 -0.31
C ASN A 180 6.71 -6.93 -0.48
N ALA A 181 6.07 -6.27 0.48
CA ALA A 181 6.05 -4.82 0.58
C ALA A 181 7.49 -4.29 0.41
N ALA A 182 7.75 -3.48 -0.63
CA ALA A 182 9.09 -2.94 -0.79
C ALA A 182 9.40 -2.08 0.44
N GLY A 183 10.50 -2.40 1.11
CA GLY A 183 10.81 -1.87 2.43
C GLY A 183 10.70 -0.35 2.55
N GLY A 184 10.06 0.12 3.63
CA GLY A 184 9.97 1.53 4.01
C GLY A 184 8.75 2.32 3.51
N GLU A 185 7.81 1.69 2.81
CA GLU A 185 6.53 2.32 2.47
C GLU A 185 5.52 2.30 3.61
N ALA A 186 4.50 3.16 3.56
CA ALA A 186 3.42 3.12 4.53
C ALA A 186 2.55 1.86 4.36
N PHE A 187 1.93 1.43 5.46
CA PHE A 187 1.07 0.25 5.51
C PHE A 187 -0.36 0.58 5.10
N SER A 188 -1.11 -0.40 4.58
CA SER A 188 -2.55 -0.21 4.43
C SER A 188 -3.23 -0.20 5.81
N PRO A 189 -4.33 0.54 6.00
CA PRO A 189 -5.12 0.45 7.22
C PRO A 189 -5.51 -0.99 7.56
N LEU A 190 -5.82 -1.84 6.58
CA LEU A 190 -6.17 -3.23 6.84
C LEU A 190 -5.04 -4.00 7.52
N SER A 191 -3.85 -4.00 6.87
CA SER A 191 -2.72 -4.81 7.31
C SER A 191 -2.20 -4.33 8.66
N ALA A 192 -2.18 -3.01 8.88
CA ALA A 192 -1.77 -2.42 10.14
C ALA A 192 -2.77 -2.67 11.28
N CYS A 193 -4.05 -2.40 11.06
CA CYS A 193 -5.06 -2.47 12.12
C CYS A 193 -5.42 -3.91 12.48
N SER A 194 -5.23 -4.85 11.56
CA SER A 194 -5.52 -6.28 11.76
C SER A 194 -4.27 -7.12 11.94
N ALA A 195 -3.10 -6.52 12.17
CA ALA A 195 -1.82 -7.21 12.23
C ALA A 195 -1.77 -8.38 13.24
N LEU A 196 -2.61 -8.34 14.28
CA LEU A 196 -2.72 -9.39 15.30
C LEU A 196 -4.16 -9.94 15.43
N ALA A 197 -5.01 -9.78 14.42
CA ALA A 197 -6.44 -10.10 14.52
C ALA A 197 -6.74 -11.58 14.81
N ASP A 198 -5.81 -12.48 14.49
CA ASP A 198 -5.89 -13.92 14.77
C ASP A 198 -5.58 -14.26 16.25
N ILE A 199 -5.10 -13.28 17.02
CA ILE A 199 -4.84 -13.42 18.45
C ILE A 199 -6.05 -12.93 19.23
N ASP A 200 -6.56 -13.77 20.13
CA ASP A 200 -7.66 -13.41 21.00
C ASP A 200 -7.35 -12.16 21.84
N GLY A 201 -8.28 -11.20 21.83
CA GLY A 201 -8.14 -9.89 22.46
C GLY A 201 -7.47 -8.80 21.60
N PHE A 202 -7.06 -9.13 20.37
CA PHE A 202 -6.49 -8.16 19.41
C PHE A 202 -7.36 -7.97 18.17
N GLN A 203 -8.64 -8.31 18.26
CA GLN A 203 -9.60 -7.98 17.22
C GLN A 203 -9.73 -6.45 17.12
N PRO A 204 -9.72 -5.85 15.92
CA PRO A 204 -9.83 -4.41 15.76
C PRO A 204 -11.15 -3.87 16.35
N ASN A 205 -11.12 -2.67 16.92
CA ASN A 205 -12.32 -2.01 17.43
C ASN A 205 -13.35 -1.79 16.31
N LYS A 206 -14.64 -1.89 16.65
CA LYS A 206 -15.74 -1.62 15.70
C LYS A 206 -15.71 -0.22 15.09
N SER A 207 -15.03 0.73 15.73
CA SER A 207 -14.92 2.10 15.24
C SER A 207 -14.17 2.19 13.92
N GLY A 208 -13.32 1.22 13.61
CA GLY A 208 -12.58 1.27 12.37
C GLY A 208 -11.25 2.02 12.47
N TYR A 209 -10.76 2.43 11.30
CA TYR A 209 -9.66 3.38 11.13
C TYR A 209 -10.28 4.74 10.84
N ILE A 210 -10.27 5.63 11.84
CA ILE A 210 -11.06 6.86 11.86
C ILE A 210 -10.17 8.07 12.06
N GLU A 211 -10.64 9.22 11.60
CA GLU A 211 -10.01 10.50 11.91
C GLU A 211 -10.12 10.80 13.40
N LEU A 212 -8.98 11.12 14.03
CA LEU A 212 -8.91 11.59 15.40
C LEU A 212 -9.00 13.12 15.45
N TYR A 213 -8.17 13.79 14.65
CA TYR A 213 -8.09 15.26 14.51
C TYR A 213 -7.13 15.62 13.36
N ASP A 214 -7.30 16.78 12.74
CA ASP A 214 -6.34 17.40 11.79
C ASP A 214 -5.79 16.46 10.70
N GLY A 215 -6.64 15.61 10.10
CA GLY A 215 -6.21 14.66 9.07
C GLY A 215 -5.39 13.48 9.59
N ILE A 216 -5.27 13.32 10.91
CA ILE A 216 -4.66 12.16 11.56
C ILE A 216 -5.72 11.09 11.74
N PHE A 217 -5.46 9.92 11.18
CA PHE A 217 -6.31 8.76 11.31
C PHE A 217 -5.66 7.71 12.21
N SER A 218 -6.49 6.96 12.92
CA SER A 218 -6.04 5.91 13.81
C SER A 218 -7.05 4.78 13.96
N CYS A 219 -6.53 3.60 14.25
CA CYS A 219 -7.29 2.45 14.71
C CYS A 219 -6.64 1.90 15.97
N ALA A 220 -7.43 1.16 16.74
CA ALA A 220 -6.96 0.47 17.92
C ALA A 220 -7.67 -0.87 18.11
N THR A 221 -7.07 -1.74 18.91
CA THR A 221 -7.75 -2.89 19.52
C THR A 221 -8.27 -2.51 20.92
N PRO A 222 -9.20 -3.28 21.50
CA PRO A 222 -9.47 -3.20 22.93
C PRO A 222 -8.20 -3.44 23.75
N TYR A 223 -8.20 -2.96 24.99
CA TYR A 223 -7.18 -3.35 25.96
C TYR A 223 -7.38 -4.81 26.36
N LYS A 224 -6.33 -5.60 26.19
CA LYS A 224 -6.24 -6.94 26.77
C LYS A 224 -5.60 -6.83 28.15
N GLU A 225 -6.39 -7.12 29.18
CA GLU A 225 -5.93 -7.15 30.57
C GLU A 225 -5.00 -8.35 30.82
N LEU A 226 -3.93 -8.10 31.58
CA LEU A 226 -2.85 -9.03 31.90
C LEU A 226 -2.78 -9.22 33.42
N GLY A 227 -3.70 -10.03 33.94
CA GLY A 227 -3.79 -10.34 35.37
C GLY A 227 -5.18 -10.09 35.92
N ASN A 228 -5.27 -10.10 37.25
CA ASN A 228 -6.53 -10.03 38.00
C ASN A 228 -6.47 -9.00 39.15
N GLN A 229 -5.46 -8.12 39.16
CA GLN A 229 -5.36 -7.02 40.11
C GLN A 229 -6.47 -5.99 39.84
N ALA A 230 -6.76 -5.11 40.81
CA ALA A 230 -7.74 -4.04 40.64
C ALA A 230 -7.40 -3.08 39.46
N LEU A 231 -6.11 -2.93 39.17
CA LEU A 231 -5.61 -2.24 37.98
C LEU A 231 -4.53 -3.14 37.33
N PRO A 232 -4.92 -4.08 36.46
CA PRO A 232 -3.99 -4.99 35.82
C PRO A 232 -3.06 -4.25 34.85
N ASN A 233 -1.97 -4.90 34.46
CA ASN A 233 -1.25 -4.47 33.25
C ASN A 233 -2.17 -4.69 32.05
N ASN A 234 -2.05 -3.88 31.00
CA ASN A 234 -2.84 -4.11 29.79
C ASN A 234 -2.07 -3.74 28.54
N ILE A 235 -2.48 -4.34 27.43
CA ILE A 235 -1.83 -4.17 26.14
C ILE A 235 -2.86 -3.96 25.03
N ALA A 236 -2.56 -3.05 24.11
CA ALA A 236 -3.38 -2.80 22.93
C ALA A 236 -2.50 -2.47 21.71
N LEU A 237 -3.01 -2.79 20.52
CA LEU A 237 -2.41 -2.42 19.25
C LEU A 237 -3.02 -1.10 18.76
N TYR A 238 -2.19 -0.26 18.15
CA TYR A 238 -2.57 1.01 17.54
C TYR A 238 -1.93 1.15 16.16
N GLY A 239 -2.74 1.54 15.18
CA GLY A 239 -2.28 2.06 13.89
C GLY A 239 -2.50 3.57 13.83
N ARG A 240 -1.55 4.33 13.27
CA ARG A 240 -1.69 5.78 13.06
C ARG A 240 -1.11 6.20 11.71
N GLY A 241 -1.79 7.11 11.03
CA GLY A 241 -1.35 7.72 9.78
C GLY A 241 -2.34 8.77 9.30
N ASN A 242 -2.62 8.79 8.00
CA ASN A 242 -3.61 9.66 7.36
C ASN A 242 -4.77 8.83 6.79
N ALA A 243 -5.71 9.48 6.09
CA ALA A 243 -6.91 8.84 5.55
C ALA A 243 -6.67 7.56 4.72
N SER A 244 -5.54 7.46 4.01
CA SER A 244 -5.26 6.36 3.08
C SER A 244 -4.18 5.39 3.54
N GLU A 245 -3.33 5.77 4.48
CA GLU A 245 -2.12 5.02 4.81
C GLU A 245 -1.76 5.13 6.29
N VAL A 246 -1.15 4.07 6.82
CA VAL A 246 -0.65 3.96 8.18
C VAL A 246 0.87 4.07 8.16
N THR A 247 1.41 5.09 8.81
CA THR A 247 2.86 5.32 8.89
C THR A 247 3.48 4.74 10.14
N ARG A 248 2.66 4.30 11.11
CA ARG A 248 3.08 3.72 12.38
C ARG A 248 2.13 2.65 12.88
N VAL A 249 2.68 1.50 13.28
CA VAL A 249 1.96 0.45 14.00
C VAL A 249 2.70 0.16 15.30
N LYS A 250 2.00 0.18 16.43
CA LYS A 250 2.61 -0.06 17.74
C LYS A 250 1.73 -0.92 18.64
N LEU A 251 2.38 -1.68 19.50
CA LEU A 251 1.81 -2.21 20.73
C LEU A 251 2.18 -1.30 21.89
N MET A 252 1.19 -1.02 22.72
CA MET A 252 1.32 -0.21 23.92
C MET A 252 1.01 -1.08 25.13
N LEU A 253 2.01 -1.34 25.96
CA LEU A 253 1.88 -2.06 27.23
C LEU A 253 1.90 -1.06 28.37
N ASN A 254 0.80 -0.97 29.11
CA ASN A 254 0.71 -0.24 30.36
C ASN A 254 1.12 -1.17 31.51
N VAL A 255 2.16 -0.80 32.25
CA VAL A 255 2.64 -1.53 33.43
C VAL A 255 2.20 -0.81 34.70
N ASN A 256 1.04 -1.24 35.21
CA ASN A 256 0.45 -0.83 36.49
C ASN A 256 1.00 -1.66 37.69
N VAL A 257 1.42 -2.90 37.43
CA VAL A 257 1.89 -3.90 38.39
C VAL A 257 3.35 -4.23 38.08
N SER A 258 4.27 -3.48 38.69
CA SER A 258 5.71 -3.55 38.41
C SER A 258 6.32 -4.94 38.59
N SER A 259 5.82 -5.76 39.52
CA SER A 259 6.30 -7.13 39.74
C SER A 259 6.07 -8.05 38.54
N ARG A 260 5.09 -7.73 37.67
CA ARG A 260 4.83 -8.44 36.42
C ARG A 260 5.54 -7.84 35.21
N GLY A 261 6.18 -6.67 35.36
CA GLY A 261 6.71 -5.90 34.24
C GLY A 261 7.69 -6.68 33.35
N ALA A 262 8.57 -7.50 33.93
CA ALA A 262 9.49 -8.33 33.15
C ALA A 262 8.77 -9.45 32.38
N GLN A 263 7.79 -10.11 32.99
CA GLN A 263 6.99 -11.15 32.35
C GLN A 263 6.15 -10.57 31.21
N ASP A 264 5.46 -9.45 31.45
CA ASP A 264 4.59 -8.85 30.45
C ASP A 264 5.41 -8.16 29.33
N ALA A 265 6.67 -7.75 29.59
CA ALA A 265 7.61 -7.33 28.56
C ALA A 265 8.04 -8.46 27.61
N MET A 266 8.13 -9.71 28.09
CA MET A 266 8.35 -10.88 27.21
C MET A 266 7.13 -11.13 26.30
N LEU A 267 5.92 -10.96 26.83
CA LEU A 267 4.69 -11.02 26.03
C LEU A 267 4.66 -9.90 24.98
N LEU A 268 5.00 -8.67 25.36
CA LEU A 268 5.15 -7.55 24.42
C LEU A 268 6.16 -7.87 23.32
N ALA A 269 7.30 -8.49 23.68
CA ALA A 269 8.33 -8.87 22.71
C ALA A 269 7.78 -9.85 21.67
N SER A 270 7.13 -10.93 22.11
CA SER A 270 6.53 -11.93 21.22
C SER A 270 5.45 -11.33 20.30
N LEU A 271 4.53 -10.53 20.86
CA LEU A 271 3.47 -9.90 20.08
C LEU A 271 4.01 -8.84 19.12
N CYS A 272 5.02 -8.07 19.52
CA CYS A 272 5.59 -7.02 18.69
C CYS A 272 6.39 -7.60 17.52
N THR A 273 7.16 -8.67 17.73
CA THR A 273 7.86 -9.35 16.62
C THR A 273 6.88 -10.00 15.65
N GLN A 274 5.80 -10.60 16.16
CA GLN A 274 4.73 -11.13 15.29
C GLN A 274 4.03 -10.01 14.51
N MET A 275 3.66 -8.91 15.17
CA MET A 275 3.07 -7.74 14.52
C MET A 275 3.97 -7.19 13.41
N ILE A 276 5.27 -6.99 13.69
CA ILE A 276 6.24 -6.50 12.70
C ILE A 276 6.35 -7.46 11.53
N THR A 277 6.41 -8.77 11.80
CA THR A 277 6.46 -9.79 10.76
C THR A 277 5.20 -9.74 9.89
N ASN A 278 4.03 -9.62 10.49
CA ASN A 278 2.75 -9.60 9.79
C ASN A 278 2.58 -8.34 8.92
N VAL A 279 3.00 -7.16 9.38
CA VAL A 279 2.86 -5.92 8.59
C VAL A 279 3.94 -5.74 7.52
N THR A 280 5.10 -6.40 7.66
CA THR A 280 6.22 -6.25 6.71
C THR A 280 6.44 -7.47 5.81
N GLY A 281 5.93 -8.64 6.17
CA GLY A 281 6.29 -9.92 5.55
C GLY A 281 7.72 -10.40 5.86
N ASN A 282 8.50 -9.64 6.65
CA ASN A 282 9.90 -9.94 6.94
C ASN A 282 10.04 -10.47 8.38
N PRO A 283 10.73 -11.60 8.61
CA PRO A 283 10.92 -12.16 9.95
C PRO A 283 11.60 -11.16 10.90
N ALA A 284 10.96 -10.88 12.03
CA ALA A 284 11.43 -9.91 13.03
C ALA A 284 12.00 -10.57 14.31
N SER A 285 12.31 -11.87 14.29
CA SER A 285 12.78 -12.64 15.45
C SER A 285 14.04 -12.07 16.11
N GLY A 286 14.88 -11.34 15.35
CA GLY A 286 16.08 -10.66 15.86
C GLY A 286 15.82 -9.54 16.88
N PHE A 287 14.57 -9.08 17.05
CA PHE A 287 14.23 -8.02 18.01
C PHE A 287 13.69 -8.54 19.34
N GLU A 288 13.30 -9.81 19.44
CA GLU A 288 12.57 -10.33 20.60
C GLU A 288 13.36 -10.13 21.91
N GLN A 289 14.63 -10.55 21.93
CA GLN A 289 15.50 -10.34 23.09
C GLN A 289 15.72 -8.87 23.43
N LYS A 290 15.78 -7.98 22.44
CA LYS A 290 15.97 -6.54 22.68
C LYS A 290 14.72 -5.92 23.30
N ILE A 291 13.54 -6.31 22.83
CA ILE A 291 12.26 -5.82 23.35
C ILE A 291 12.03 -6.37 24.77
N ALA A 292 12.32 -7.64 25.01
CA ALA A 292 12.13 -8.30 26.31
C ALA A 292 12.99 -7.67 27.43
N GLN A 293 14.10 -7.00 27.08
CA GLN A 293 14.90 -6.25 28.06
C GLN A 293 14.19 -4.99 28.60
N GLY A 294 13.14 -4.51 27.92
CA GLY A 294 12.38 -3.32 28.33
C GLY A 294 13.20 -2.01 28.30
N LYS A 295 14.32 -2.01 27.56
CA LYS A 295 15.22 -0.86 27.40
C LYS A 295 14.94 -0.17 26.07
N PRO A 296 14.80 1.17 26.03
CA PRO A 296 14.53 1.87 24.79
C PRO A 296 15.58 1.64 23.73
N PHE A 297 15.14 1.50 22.48
CA PHE A 297 16.02 1.43 21.31
C PHE A 297 15.29 1.87 20.05
N LYS A 298 16.07 2.19 19.02
CA LYS A 298 15.58 2.44 17.66
C LYS A 298 16.56 1.83 16.67
N GLN A 299 16.08 1.05 15.71
CA GLN A 299 16.92 0.34 14.75
C GLN A 299 16.25 0.26 13.37
N SER A 300 17.02 0.49 12.32
CA SER A 300 16.57 0.29 10.95
C SER A 300 16.29 -1.18 10.65
N PHE A 301 15.20 -1.44 9.94
CA PHE A 301 14.75 -2.78 9.55
C PHE A 301 14.04 -2.70 8.20
N HIS A 302 14.65 -3.21 7.12
CA HIS A 302 14.07 -3.22 5.77
C HIS A 302 13.39 -1.90 5.36
N GLY A 303 14.07 -0.76 5.50
CA GLY A 303 13.53 0.56 5.14
C GLY A 303 12.56 1.17 6.17
N TYR A 304 12.30 0.49 7.28
CA TYR A 304 11.53 0.98 8.41
C TYR A 304 12.41 1.29 9.62
N SER A 305 11.82 1.92 10.62
CA SER A 305 12.38 2.03 11.96
C SER A 305 11.57 1.17 12.93
N VAL A 306 12.19 0.13 13.47
CA VAL A 306 11.68 -0.61 14.64
C VAL A 306 12.16 0.10 15.90
N TYR A 307 11.28 0.24 16.89
CA TYR A 307 11.59 0.96 18.12
C TYR A 307 10.91 0.37 19.34
N LEU A 308 11.51 0.67 20.50
CA LEU A 308 10.90 0.51 21.80
C LEU A 308 11.11 1.82 22.56
N ASP A 309 10.03 2.43 23.03
CA ASP A 309 10.07 3.58 23.92
C ASP A 309 9.58 3.19 25.32
N ARG A 310 10.09 3.90 26.33
CA ARG A 310 9.64 3.75 27.72
C ARG A 310 9.31 5.10 28.31
N THR A 311 8.08 5.25 28.79
CA THR A 311 7.61 6.48 29.42
C THR A 311 7.22 6.20 30.86
N LEU A 312 7.94 6.80 31.82
CA LEU A 312 7.56 6.75 33.23
C LEU A 312 6.39 7.69 33.46
N TRP A 313 5.36 7.22 34.18
CA TRP A 313 4.24 8.10 34.54
C TRP A 313 4.65 9.07 35.65
N GLY A 314 4.08 10.27 35.64
CA GLY A 314 4.38 11.31 36.63
C GLY A 314 4.09 10.91 38.09
N THR A 315 3.29 9.86 38.30
CA THR A 315 3.01 9.28 39.63
C THR A 315 4.14 8.41 40.17
N GLY A 316 5.08 7.99 39.31
CA GLY A 316 6.17 7.04 39.65
C GLY A 316 5.72 5.61 39.90
N LYS A 317 4.41 5.32 39.82
CA LYS A 317 3.83 4.00 40.17
C LYS A 317 3.71 3.03 39.00
N GLY A 318 4.09 3.45 37.80
CA GLY A 318 3.98 2.64 36.60
C GLY A 318 4.68 3.29 35.42
N TYR A 319 4.64 2.60 34.29
CA TYR A 319 5.24 3.05 33.06
C TYR A 319 4.57 2.43 31.84
N GLU A 320 4.76 3.07 30.70
CA GLU A 320 4.43 2.52 29.40
C GLU A 320 5.65 1.95 28.69
N LEU A 321 5.45 0.86 27.98
CA LEU A 321 6.34 0.39 26.93
C LEU A 321 5.62 0.45 25.59
N ASN A 322 6.18 1.18 24.64
CA ASN A 322 5.66 1.32 23.28
C ASN A 322 6.60 0.64 22.30
N CYS A 323 6.26 -0.57 21.85
CA CYS A 323 7.01 -1.29 20.83
C CYS A 323 6.35 -1.13 19.48
N GLY A 324 7.08 -0.73 18.45
CA GLY A 324 6.45 -0.49 17.17
C GLY A 324 7.40 -0.44 15.98
N ILE A 325 6.78 -0.23 14.84
CA ILE A 325 7.43 -0.01 13.55
C ILE A 325 6.83 1.22 12.88
N ALA A 326 7.70 2.03 12.27
CA ALA A 326 7.31 3.24 11.56
C ALA A 326 8.08 3.40 10.25
N THR A 327 7.48 4.13 9.30
CA THR A 327 8.23 4.62 8.14
C THR A 327 9.32 5.59 8.58
N LEU A 328 10.43 5.65 7.83
CA LEU A 328 11.59 6.49 8.20
C LEU A 328 11.27 8.00 8.19
N ASN A 329 10.29 8.41 7.40
CA ASN A 329 9.86 9.80 7.24
C ASN A 329 8.75 10.22 8.21
N ASN A 330 8.37 9.37 9.15
CA ASN A 330 7.33 9.69 10.11
C ASN A 330 7.76 10.90 10.97
N LYS A 331 6.97 11.98 10.92
CA LYS A 331 7.10 13.16 11.79
C LYS A 331 5.96 13.10 12.80
N GLU A 332 6.30 13.20 14.08
CA GLU A 332 5.33 13.29 15.17
C GLU A 332 4.67 14.67 15.25
#